data_AF-A0A2N1QY76-F1
#
_entry.id   AF-A0A2N1QY76-F1
#
_cell.length_a   1.000
_cell.length_b   1.000
_cell.length_c   1.000
_cell.angle_alpha   90.00
_cell.angle_beta   90.00
_cell.angle_gamma   90.00
#
_symmetry.space_group_name_H-M   'P 1'
#
loop_
_entity.id
_entity.type
_entity.pdbx_description
1 polymer ?
#
loop_
_entity_poly.entity_id
_entity_poly.type
_entity_poly.pdbx_seq_one_letter_code
_entity_poly.pdbx_strand_id
1 'polypeptide(L)'
;MSPRGTTIEMGHICIDYEGPLCVCGARGCLEAFITSMDSENLRRGNWLFEGLDPKNPSSDTALQAAAGYISGALQTASRLFRPASFLLIANSEAIATELARRTMEKLTREASSFDVIQPRVLGRAYNLQFALRGAADLVLDSFLS
;
A
#
# COMPACT_ATOMS: atom_id res chain seq x y z
N MET A 1 -10.86 1.51 -14.70
CA MET A 1 -11.11 0.05 -14.58
C MET A 1 -10.38 -0.67 -15.70
N SER A 2 -10.02 -1.94 -15.52
CA SER A 2 -9.57 -2.76 -16.65
C SER A 2 -10.69 -2.89 -17.70
N PRO A 3 -10.39 -3.31 -18.95
CA PRO A 3 -11.41 -3.58 -19.96
C PRO A 3 -12.48 -4.61 -19.56
N ARG A 4 -12.25 -5.36 -18.48
CA ARG A 4 -13.19 -6.35 -17.93
C ARG A 4 -13.83 -5.90 -16.61
N GLY A 5 -13.73 -4.61 -16.26
CA GLY A 5 -14.32 -4.08 -15.03
C GLY A 5 -13.58 -4.50 -13.76
N THR A 6 -12.35 -5.02 -13.85
CA THR A 6 -11.56 -5.42 -12.67
C THR A 6 -10.70 -4.27 -12.16
N THR A 7 -10.45 -4.30 -10.85
CA THR A 7 -9.51 -3.44 -10.14
C THR A 7 -8.07 -3.85 -10.41
N ILE A 8 -7.14 -2.93 -10.13
CA ILE A 8 -5.71 -3.25 -10.10
C ILE A 8 -5.44 -3.88 -8.73
N GLU A 9 -5.14 -5.18 -8.71
CA GLU A 9 -4.81 -5.92 -7.50
C GLU A 9 -3.36 -5.68 -7.07
N MET A 10 -3.05 -4.46 -6.60
CA MET A 10 -1.68 -4.04 -6.26
C MET A 10 -1.04 -4.92 -5.17
N GLY A 11 -1.85 -5.47 -4.26
CA GLY A 11 -1.40 -6.41 -3.23
C GLY A 11 -0.78 -7.69 -3.80
N HIS A 12 -1.13 -8.06 -5.03
CA HIS A 12 -0.63 -9.28 -5.69
C HIS A 12 0.54 -9.03 -6.64
N ILE A 13 1.10 -7.82 -6.70
CA ILE A 13 2.36 -7.56 -7.41
C ILE A 13 3.48 -8.38 -6.74
N CYS A 14 4.22 -9.15 -7.55
CA CYS A 14 5.37 -9.93 -7.10
C CYS A 14 6.54 -8.99 -6.78
N ILE A 15 6.98 -9.01 -5.52
CA ILE A 15 8.16 -8.29 -5.03
C ILE A 15 9.40 -9.18 -5.05
N ASP A 16 9.23 -10.47 -4.75
CA ASP A 16 10.30 -11.47 -4.74
C ASP A 16 9.73 -12.86 -5.10
N TYR A 17 10.14 -13.40 -6.25
CA TYR A 17 9.59 -14.66 -6.78
C TYR A 17 9.90 -15.88 -5.89
N GLU A 18 10.91 -15.82 -5.03
CA GLU A 18 11.22 -16.88 -4.05
C GLU A 18 10.51 -16.66 -2.71
N GLY A 19 9.82 -15.53 -2.56
CA GLY A 19 9.13 -15.09 -1.35
C GLY A 19 7.98 -15.98 -0.88
N PRO A 20 7.21 -15.52 0.13
CA PRO A 20 6.17 -16.30 0.78
C PRO A 20 5.02 -16.65 -0.18
N LEU A 21 4.32 -17.74 0.12
CA LEU A 21 3.08 -18.10 -0.56
C LEU A 21 2.00 -17.05 -0.27
N CYS A 22 1.28 -16.63 -1.30
CA CYS A 22 0.12 -15.76 -1.19
C CYS A 22 -1.17 -16.58 -1.35
N VAL A 23 -2.24 -16.13 -0.68
CA VAL A 23 -3.57 -16.76 -0.78
C VAL A 23 -4.15 -16.72 -2.20
N CYS A 24 -3.65 -15.84 -3.07
CA CYS A 24 -4.03 -15.81 -4.48
C CYS A 24 -3.44 -16.97 -5.30
N GLY A 25 -2.55 -17.79 -4.72
CA GLY A 25 -1.89 -18.93 -5.36
C GLY A 25 -0.49 -18.63 -5.93
N ALA A 26 -0.07 -17.37 -5.94
CA ALA A 26 1.28 -16.96 -6.36
C ALA A 26 2.28 -16.94 -5.18
N ARG A 27 3.53 -16.58 -5.48
CA ARG A 27 4.60 -16.33 -4.49
C ARG A 27 5.06 -14.88 -4.55
N GLY A 28 5.51 -14.36 -3.42
CA GLY A 28 6.20 -13.08 -3.40
C GLY A 28 5.32 -11.84 -3.46
N CYS A 29 4.00 -12.00 -3.33
CA CYS A 29 3.08 -10.88 -3.40
C CYS A 29 3.36 -9.86 -2.28
N LEU A 30 3.22 -8.57 -2.60
CA LEU A 30 3.31 -7.47 -1.64
C LEU A 30 2.50 -7.74 -0.36
N GLU A 31 1.25 -8.16 -0.52
CA GLU A 31 0.34 -8.47 0.57
C GLU A 31 0.88 -9.59 1.47
N ALA A 32 1.47 -10.64 0.89
CA ALA A 32 2.01 -11.77 1.66
C ALA A 32 3.18 -11.33 2.54
N PHE A 33 4.05 -10.44 2.03
CA PHE A 33 5.10 -9.85 2.84
C PHE A 33 4.54 -9.00 3.98
N ILE A 34 3.67 -8.04 3.67
CA ILE A 34 3.15 -7.08 4.64
C ILE A 34 2.33 -7.76 5.75
N THR A 35 1.41 -8.66 5.38
CA THR A 35 0.54 -9.34 6.36
C THR A 35 1.31 -10.30 7.27
N SER A 36 2.41 -10.90 6.78
CA SER A 36 3.25 -11.78 7.59
C SER A 36 3.93 -11.05 8.76
N MET A 37 4.20 -9.74 8.61
CA MET A 37 4.86 -8.91 9.64
C MET A 37 4.02 -8.71 10.90
N ASP A 38 2.71 -8.77 10.76
CA ASP A 38 1.77 -8.47 11.85
C ASP A 38 0.66 -9.53 11.95
N SER A 39 1.01 -10.77 11.63
CA SER A 39 0.06 -11.87 11.49
C SER A 39 -0.69 -12.20 12.79
N GLU A 40 -0.06 -12.00 13.96
CA GLU A 40 -0.72 -12.20 15.25
C GLU A 40 -1.79 -11.14 15.51
N ASN A 41 -1.54 -9.89 15.15
CA ASN A 41 -2.51 -8.81 15.30
C ASN A 41 -3.71 -9.01 14.36
N LEU A 42 -3.45 -9.40 13.11
CA LEU A 42 -4.49 -9.77 12.15
C LEU A 42 -5.33 -10.97 12.63
N ARG A 43 -4.70 -11.99 13.22
CA ARG A 43 -5.42 -13.14 13.82
C ARG A 43 -6.38 -12.75 14.94
N ARG A 44 -6.09 -11.65 15.64
CA ARG A 44 -6.96 -11.09 16.69
C ARG A 44 -8.11 -10.24 16.13
N GLY A 45 -8.18 -10.06 14.81
CA GLY A 45 -9.18 -9.23 14.14
C GLY A 45 -8.84 -7.73 14.13
N ASN A 46 -7.62 -7.37 14.53
CA ASN A 46 -7.15 -5.99 14.48
C ASN A 46 -6.68 -5.64 13.06
N TRP A 47 -6.55 -4.34 12.80
CA TRP A 47 -5.98 -3.85 11.56
C TRP A 47 -4.48 -4.06 11.54
N LEU A 48 -3.91 -4.16 10.34
CA LEU A 48 -2.47 -4.20 10.16
C LEU A 48 -1.81 -2.97 10.82
N PHE A 49 -0.80 -3.22 11.65
CA PHE A 49 -0.06 -2.24 12.44
C PHE A 49 -0.89 -1.47 13.46
N GLU A 50 -2.07 -1.98 13.83
CA GLU A 50 -2.86 -1.40 14.91
C GLU A 50 -2.12 -1.55 16.24
N GLY A 51 -2.05 -0.46 17.01
CA GLY A 51 -1.32 -0.42 18.28
C GLY A 51 0.18 -0.14 18.17
N LEU A 52 0.75 -0.11 16.96
CA LEU A 52 2.12 0.39 16.77
C LEU A 52 2.16 1.91 16.99
N ASP A 53 3.21 2.38 17.67
CA ASP A 53 3.55 3.80 17.74
C ASP A 53 4.74 4.08 16.81
N PRO A 54 4.58 4.88 15.75
CA PRO A 54 5.66 5.32 14.86
C PRO A 54 6.87 5.94 15.55
N LYS A 55 6.67 6.52 16.75
CA LYS A 55 7.74 7.16 17.53
C LYS A 55 8.49 6.18 18.42
N ASN A 56 7.96 4.97 18.60
CA ASN A 56 8.59 3.95 19.43
C ASN A 56 9.63 3.18 18.59
N PRO A 57 10.91 3.12 19.02
CA PRO A 57 11.95 2.35 18.33
C PRO A 57 11.60 0.87 18.11
N SER A 58 10.76 0.26 18.96
CA SER A 58 10.32 -1.12 18.76
C SER A 58 9.45 -1.33 17.52
N SER A 59 8.79 -0.28 17.03
CA SER A 59 7.97 -0.31 15.80
C SER A 59 8.81 -0.12 14.53
N ASP A 60 10.05 0.37 14.68
CA ASP A 60 10.86 0.87 13.58
C ASP A 60 11.16 -0.22 12.54
N THR A 61 11.55 -1.41 13.00
CA THR A 61 11.86 -2.53 12.12
C THR A 61 10.68 -2.94 11.24
N ALA A 62 9.48 -3.03 11.80
CA ALA A 62 8.27 -3.42 11.06
C ALA A 62 7.88 -2.34 10.04
N LEU A 63 7.85 -1.07 10.45
CA LEU A 63 7.48 0.05 9.58
C LEU A 63 8.53 0.27 8.46
N GLN A 64 9.82 0.09 8.77
CA GLN A 64 10.88 0.16 7.79
C GLN A 64 10.79 -0.97 6.75
N ALA A 65 10.55 -2.19 7.19
CA ALA A 65 10.38 -3.34 6.29
C ALA A 65 9.14 -3.16 5.41
N ALA A 66 8.00 -2.73 5.98
CA ALA A 66 6.78 -2.47 5.23
C ALA A 66 6.98 -1.40 4.15
N ALA A 67 7.57 -0.25 4.51
CA ALA A 67 7.94 0.78 3.55
C ALA A 67 8.91 0.27 2.47
N GLY A 68 9.78 -0.67 2.85
CA GLY A 68 10.67 -1.44 1.98
C GLY A 68 9.94 -2.13 0.83
N TYR A 69 8.94 -2.93 1.16
CA TYR A 69 8.16 -3.66 0.17
C TYR A 69 7.20 -2.76 -0.60
N ILE A 70 6.56 -1.79 0.08
CA ILE A 70 5.65 -0.82 -0.54
C ILE A 70 6.39 -0.02 -1.62
N SER A 71 7.62 0.46 -1.36
CA SER A 71 8.36 1.23 -2.35
C SER A 71 8.69 0.40 -3.60
N GLY A 72 8.98 -0.90 -3.45
CA GLY A 72 9.20 -1.80 -4.59
C GLY A 72 7.98 -1.90 -5.49
N ALA A 73 6.79 -2.05 -4.88
CA ALA A 73 5.52 -2.03 -5.60
C ALA A 73 5.25 -0.68 -6.28
N LEU A 74 5.48 0.43 -5.55
CA LEU A 74 5.27 1.78 -6.09
C LEU A 74 6.25 2.12 -7.21
N GLN A 75 7.49 1.62 -7.18
CA GLN A 75 8.45 1.83 -8.27
C GLN A 75 7.97 1.14 -9.55
N THR A 76 7.51 -0.11 -9.45
CA THR A 76 6.90 -0.84 -10.58
C THR A 76 5.68 -0.08 -11.12
N ALA A 77 4.75 0.32 -10.24
CA ALA A 77 3.55 1.05 -10.64
C ALA A 77 3.88 2.43 -11.25
N SER A 78 4.90 3.12 -10.74
CA SER A 78 5.34 4.42 -11.26
C SER A 78 5.85 4.33 -12.69
N ARG A 79 6.60 3.26 -13.01
CA ARG A 79 7.14 3.03 -14.35
C ARG A 79 6.07 2.60 -15.36
N LEU A 80 5.01 1.95 -14.89
CA LEU A 80 3.88 1.53 -15.73
C LEU A 80 2.89 2.66 -16.00
N PHE A 81 2.53 3.44 -14.97
CA PHE A 81 1.39 4.36 -15.03
C PHE A 81 1.76 5.84 -14.91
N ARG A 82 2.99 6.16 -14.50
CA ARG A 82 3.48 7.53 -14.22
C ARG A 82 2.47 8.41 -13.46
N PRO A 83 1.93 7.97 -12.31
CA PRO A 83 0.95 8.74 -11.57
C PRO A 83 1.58 9.97 -10.93
N ALA A 84 0.80 11.04 -10.77
CA ALA A 84 1.23 12.22 -10.01
C ALA A 84 1.33 11.94 -8.49
N SER A 85 0.53 11.00 -7.99
CA SER A 85 0.49 10.66 -6.57
C SER A 85 0.01 9.24 -6.29
N PHE A 86 0.47 8.71 -5.16
CA PHE A 86 -0.08 7.54 -4.48
C PHE A 86 -0.70 7.96 -3.14
N LEU A 87 -1.82 7.33 -2.80
CA LEU A 87 -2.46 7.44 -1.49
C LEU A 87 -2.32 6.10 -0.76
N LEU A 88 -1.62 6.11 0.37
CA LEU A 88 -1.52 4.98 1.30
C LEU A 88 -2.57 5.16 2.40
N ILE A 89 -3.44 4.17 2.55
CA ILE A 89 -4.49 4.15 3.57
C ILE A 89 -4.11 3.13 4.63
N ALA A 90 -4.14 3.52 5.90
CA ALA A 90 -3.88 2.63 7.03
C ALA A 90 -4.88 2.84 8.19
N ASN A 91 -4.72 2.07 9.27
CA ASN A 91 -5.62 2.14 10.43
C ASN A 91 -5.67 3.53 11.11
N SER A 92 -4.58 4.29 11.04
CA SER A 92 -4.45 5.59 11.69
C SER A 92 -3.61 6.54 10.85
N GLU A 93 -3.82 7.84 11.06
CA GLU A 93 -3.11 8.91 10.34
C GLU A 93 -1.60 8.85 10.62
N ALA A 94 -1.23 8.51 11.87
CA ALA A 94 0.15 8.40 12.30
C ALA A 94 0.90 7.29 11.55
N ILE A 95 0.32 6.10 11.48
CA ILE A 95 0.90 4.95 10.75
C ILE A 95 0.95 5.25 9.24
N ALA A 96 -0.14 5.77 8.67
CA ALA A 96 -0.20 6.06 7.25
C ALA A 96 0.83 7.12 6.83
N THR A 97 0.95 8.20 7.61
CA THR A 97 1.91 9.27 7.36
C THR A 97 3.35 8.77 7.46
N GLU A 98 3.64 7.94 8.46
CA GLU A 98 4.98 7.42 8.63
C GLU A 98 5.37 6.43 7.52
N LEU A 99 4.47 5.54 7.12
CA LEU A 99 4.69 4.66 5.97
C LEU A 99 4.90 5.45 4.68
N ALA A 100 4.10 6.51 4.46
CA ALA A 100 4.26 7.38 3.29
C ALA A 100 5.62 8.08 3.28
N ARG A 101 6.05 8.62 4.42
CA ARG A 101 7.37 9.27 4.58
C ARG A 101 8.51 8.30 4.26
N ARG A 102 8.55 7.14 4.93
CA ARG A 102 9.61 6.13 4.74
C ARG A 102 9.63 5.55 3.32
N THR A 103 8.44 5.33 2.74
CA THR A 103 8.30 4.87 1.36
C THR A 103 8.89 5.90 0.39
N MET A 104 8.56 7.17 0.57
CA MET A 104 9.10 8.26 -0.24
C MET A 104 10.63 8.34 -0.10
N GLU A 105 11.16 8.29 1.12
CA GLU A 105 12.62 8.29 1.37
C GLU A 105 13.33 7.14 0.66
N LYS A 106 12.74 5.94 0.65
CA LYS A 106 13.27 4.80 -0.08
C LYS A 106 13.21 5.01 -1.59
N LEU A 107 12.09 5.48 -2.12
CA LEU A 107 11.95 5.79 -3.56
C LEU A 107 12.95 6.86 -4.01
N THR A 108 13.19 7.89 -3.22
CA THR A 108 14.19 8.93 -3.52
C THR A 108 15.61 8.37 -3.49
N ARG A 109 15.95 7.55 -2.50
CA ARG A 109 17.28 6.93 -2.40
C ARG A 109 17.59 5.97 -3.54
N GLU A 110 16.58 5.27 -4.06
CA GLU A 110 16.70 4.23 -5.10
C GLU A 110 16.23 4.71 -6.48
N ALA A 111 16.14 6.02 -6.65
CA ALA A 111 15.76 6.63 -7.92
C ALA A 111 16.79 6.33 -9.01
N SER A 112 16.29 6.05 -10.22
CA SER A 112 17.10 5.84 -11.42
C SER A 112 16.82 6.94 -12.47
N SER A 113 17.51 6.87 -13.61
CA SER A 113 17.22 7.73 -14.77
C SER A 113 15.79 7.59 -15.31
N PHE A 114 15.08 6.51 -14.99
CA PHE A 114 13.67 6.33 -15.35
C PHE A 114 12.70 7.08 -14.43
N ASP A 115 13.18 7.58 -13.29
CA ASP A 115 12.38 8.12 -12.18
C ASP A 115 12.54 9.65 -12.06
N VAL A 116 12.74 10.35 -13.19
CA VAL A 116 12.97 11.81 -13.28
C VAL A 116 11.89 12.63 -12.57
N ILE A 117 10.64 12.16 -12.61
CA ILE A 117 9.52 12.77 -11.89
C ILE A 117 9.07 11.77 -10.84
N GLN A 118 9.26 12.12 -9.57
CA GLN A 118 8.80 11.29 -8.47
C GLN A 118 7.34 11.59 -8.14
N PRO A 119 6.52 10.55 -7.92
CA PRO A 119 5.15 10.72 -7.46
C PRO A 119 5.14 11.26 -6.02
N ARG A 120 4.10 12.00 -5.66
CA ARG A 120 3.84 12.29 -4.24
C ARG A 120 3.30 11.03 -3.55
N VAL A 121 3.78 10.71 -2.35
CA VAL A 121 3.20 9.66 -1.51
C VAL A 121 2.49 10.31 -0.33
N LEU A 122 1.18 10.08 -0.21
CA LEU A 122 0.32 10.66 0.82
C LEU A 122 -0.18 9.55 1.73
N GLY A 123 -0.13 9.76 3.05
CA GLY A 123 -0.71 8.83 4.03
C GLY A 123 -2.01 9.37 4.60
N ARG A 124 -3.07 8.55 4.70
CA ARG A 124 -4.33 8.89 5.38
C ARG A 124 -4.87 7.73 6.20
N ALA A 125 -5.55 8.04 7.30
CA ALA A 125 -6.37 7.04 7.99
C ALA A 125 -7.54 6.58 7.11
N TYR A 126 -7.93 5.32 7.25
CA TYR A 126 -9.18 4.83 6.68
C TYR A 126 -10.37 5.61 7.24
N ASN A 127 -11.31 5.96 6.36
CA ASN A 127 -12.55 6.63 6.73
C ASN A 127 -13.75 5.94 6.08
N LEU A 128 -14.60 5.35 6.91
CA LEU A 128 -15.77 4.60 6.45
C LEU A 128 -16.75 5.46 5.64
N GLN A 129 -16.94 6.73 6.01
CA GLN A 129 -17.85 7.63 5.28
C GLN A 129 -17.36 7.88 3.86
N PHE A 130 -16.05 8.08 3.66
CA PHE A 130 -15.48 8.24 2.32
C PHE A 130 -15.57 6.96 1.50
N ALA A 131 -15.36 5.80 2.11
CA ALA A 131 -15.53 4.51 1.43
C ALA A 131 -16.97 4.28 0.98
N LEU A 132 -17.95 4.50 1.87
CA LEU A 132 -19.37 4.37 1.55
C LEU A 132 -19.85 5.39 0.53
N ARG A 133 -19.35 6.63 0.62
CA ARG A 133 -19.65 7.67 -0.38
C ARG A 133 -19.09 7.29 -1.74
N GLY A 134 -17.85 6.83 -1.82
CA GLY A 134 -17.27 6.35 -3.08
C GLY A 134 -18.07 5.20 -3.68
N ALA A 135 -18.53 4.25 -2.86
CA ALA A 135 -19.40 3.17 -3.31
C ALA A 135 -20.75 3.67 -3.83
N ALA A 136 -21.38 4.63 -3.15
CA ALA A 136 -22.62 5.25 -3.60
C ALA A 136 -22.43 6.03 -4.91
N ASP A 137 -21.34 6.79 -5.02
CA ASP A 137 -21.01 7.56 -6.22
C ASP A 137 -20.81 6.63 -7.45
N LEU A 138 -20.23 5.44 -7.28
CA LEU A 138 -20.12 4.44 -8.36
C LEU A 138 -21.49 3.94 -8.84
N VAL A 139 -22.47 3.76 -7.95
CA VAL A 139 -23.84 3.35 -8.31
C VAL A 139 -24.57 4.48 -9.03
N LEU A 140 -24.42 5.72 -8.53
CA LEU A 140 -25.03 6.90 -9.13
C LEU A 140 -24.45 7.16 -10.53
N ASP A 141 -23.14 7.07 -10.69
CA ASP A 141 -22.46 7.20 -11.99
C ASP A 141 -23.00 6.17 -12.99
N SER A 142 -23.10 4.90 -12.59
CA SER A 142 -23.66 3.85 -13.46
C SER A 142 -25.14 4.02 -13.79
N PHE A 143 -25.93 4.69 -12.94
CA PHE A 143 -27.36 4.90 -13.18
C PHE A 143 -27.63 6.14 -14.04
N LEU A 144 -26.75 7.14 -13.98
CA LEU A 144 -26.92 8.44 -14.63
C LEU A 144 -26.09 8.63 -15.91
N SER A 145 -25.24 7.66 -16.27
CA SER A 145 -24.47 7.64 -17.53
C SER A 145 -25.20 6.92 -18.66
#